data_AF-A0A1V4EN78-F1
#
_entry.id   AF-A0A1V4EN78-F1
#
_cell.length_a   1.000
_cell.length_b   1.000
_cell.length_c   1.000
_cell.angle_alpha   90.00
_cell.angle_beta   90.00
_cell.angle_gamma   90.00
#
_symmetry.space_group_name_H-M   'P 1'
#
loop_
_entity.id
_entity.type
_entity.pdbx_description
1 polymer ?
#
loop_
_entity_poly.entity_id
_entity_poly.type
_entity_poly.pdbx_seq_one_letter_code
_entity_poly.pdbx_strand_id
1 'polypeptide(L)' 'MSADDAGARGGRTVYRIRWLPGTDRLHASCFCGAEREFEDPVALWDWLLGHPEGHRPRPVEAHDSPAPAAALV' A
#
# COMPACT_ATOMS: atom_id res chain seq x y z
N MET A 1 -6.18 -25.42 9.50
CA MET A 1 -5.49 -24.29 10.15
C MET A 1 -4.58 -23.69 9.09
N SER A 2 -5.13 -22.83 8.24
CA SER A 2 -4.36 -22.17 7.17
C SER A 2 -3.67 -20.93 7.72
N ALA A 3 -2.42 -20.74 7.30
CA ALA A 3 -1.51 -19.72 7.79
C ALA A 3 -1.79 -18.33 7.18
N ASP A 4 -3.02 -17.84 7.34
CA ASP A 4 -3.48 -16.51 6.85
C ASP A 4 -3.46 -15.44 7.95
N ASP A 5 -2.72 -15.66 9.04
CA ASP A 5 -2.59 -14.73 10.18
C ASP A 5 -1.19 -14.11 10.29
N ALA A 6 -0.53 -13.87 9.15
CA ALA A 6 0.77 -13.21 9.11
C ALA A 6 0.64 -11.82 8.46
N GLY A 7 -0.16 -10.94 9.06
CA GLY A 7 -0.31 -9.58 8.54
C GLY A 7 -0.89 -8.55 9.50
N ALA A 8 -1.44 -8.94 10.65
CA ALA A 8 -1.92 -8.00 11.65
C ALA A 8 -0.75 -7.37 12.42
N ARG A 9 0.04 -6.51 11.76
CA ARG A 9 0.79 -5.47 12.48
C ARG A 9 -0.26 -4.49 12.98
N GLY A 10 -0.53 -4.52 14.29
CA GLY A 10 -1.55 -3.76 15.01
C GLY A 10 -1.51 -2.24 14.82
N GLY A 11 -1.97 -1.79 13.65
CA GLY A 11 -2.20 -0.42 13.26
C GLY A 11 -3.29 -0.40 12.19
N ARG A 12 -4.12 0.65 12.21
CA ARG A 12 -5.24 0.89 11.29
C ARG A 12 -5.00 0.38 9.86
N THR A 13 -6.04 -0.20 9.25
CA THR A 13 -6.12 -0.55 7.83
C THR A 13 -5.97 0.70 6.96
N VAL A 14 -4.73 1.08 6.68
CA VAL A 14 -4.39 2.27 5.89
C VAL A 14 -4.04 1.83 4.49
N TYR A 15 -4.86 2.27 3.56
CA TYR A 15 -4.56 2.26 2.14
C TYR A 15 -3.86 3.58 1.77
N ARG A 16 -2.82 3.51 0.95
CA ARG A 16 -2.12 4.71 0.45
C ARG A 16 -2.21 4.74 -1.06
N ILE A 17 -2.50 5.91 -1.62
CA ILE A 17 -2.61 6.15 -3.06
C ILE A 17 -1.76 7.37 -3.39
N ARG A 18 -0.90 7.26 -4.42
CA ARG A 18 -0.07 8.35 -4.94
C ARG A 18 -0.26 8.46 -6.44
N TRP A 19 -0.48 9.68 -6.94
CA TRP A 19 -0.37 9.97 -8.37
C TRP A 19 1.10 9.97 -8.81
N LEU A 20 1.38 9.31 -9.94
CA LEU A 20 2.70 9.33 -10.57
C LEU A 20 2.85 10.60 -11.43
N PRO A 21 3.81 11.49 -11.11
CA PRO A 21 3.98 12.76 -11.82
C PRO A 21 4.14 12.57 -13.33
N GLY A 22 3.51 13.44 -14.11
CA GLY A 22 3.57 13.40 -15.58
C GLY A 22 2.71 12.30 -16.22
N THR A 23 1.90 11.59 -15.43
CA THR A 23 0.97 10.55 -15.92
C THR A 23 -0.38 10.67 -15.20
N ASP A 24 -1.38 9.95 -15.71
CA ASP A 24 -2.67 9.75 -15.01
C ASP A 24 -2.68 8.44 -14.19
N ARG A 25 -1.50 7.90 -13.86
CA ARG A 25 -1.37 6.61 -13.18
C ARG A 25 -1.35 6.79 -11.67
N LEU A 26 -2.03 5.88 -10.99
CA LEU A 26 -2.19 5.79 -9.54
C LEU A 26 -1.38 4.62 -9.02
N HIS A 27 -0.47 4.88 -8.09
CA HIS A 27 0.24 3.85 -7.34
C HIS A 27 -0.48 3.61 -6.01
N ALA A 28 -1.06 2.42 -5.86
CA ALA A 28 -1.76 1.95 -4.67
C ALA A 28 -0.85 1.06 -3.80
N SER A 29 -0.94 1.23 -2.48
CA SER A 29 -0.30 0.38 -1.48
C SER A 29 -1.35 -0.09 -0.47
N CYS A 30 -1.48 -1.41 -0.35
CA CYS A 30 -2.38 -2.09 0.57
C CYS A 30 -1.74 -2.19 1.98
N PHE A 31 -2.55 -2.34 3.02
CA PHE A 31 -2.03 -2.46 4.40
C PHE A 31 -1.16 -3.72 4.60
N CYS A 32 -1.30 -4.75 3.75
CA CYS A 32 -0.42 -5.91 3.74
C CYS A 32 0.95 -5.66 3.09
N GLY A 33 1.20 -4.46 2.56
CA GLY A 33 2.43 -4.08 1.89
C GLY A 33 2.49 -4.44 0.40
N ALA A 34 1.42 -5.00 -0.17
CA ALA A 34 1.34 -5.17 -1.62
C ALA A 34 1.16 -3.82 -2.32
N GLU A 35 1.78 -3.67 -3.49
CA GLU A 35 1.81 -2.45 -4.28
C GLU A 35 1.42 -2.75 -5.73
N ARG A 36 0.68 -1.84 -6.38
CA ARG A 36 0.30 -1.94 -7.80
C ARG A 36 -0.06 -0.58 -8.39
N GLU A 37 0.18 -0.41 -9.68
CA GLU A 37 -0.20 0.79 -10.45
C GLU A 37 -1.48 0.56 -11.26
N PHE A 38 -2.32 1.59 -11.36
CA PHE A 38 -3.60 1.59 -12.07
C PHE A 38 -3.78 2.87 -12.86
N GLU A 39 -4.49 2.80 -13.97
CA GLU A 39 -5.00 3.99 -14.68
C GLU A 39 -6.44 4.28 -14.27
N ASP A 40 -7.22 3.24 -13.94
CA ASP A 40 -8.61 3.36 -13.52
C ASP A 40 -8.73 3.42 -11.98
N PRO A 41 -9.29 4.51 -11.42
CA PRO A 41 -9.56 4.61 -9.98
C PRO A 41 -10.53 3.53 -9.45
N VAL A 42 -11.48 3.05 -10.25
CA VAL A 42 -12.46 2.04 -9.80
C VAL A 42 -11.77 0.70 -9.62
N ALA A 43 -11.05 0.22 -10.64
CA ALA A 43 -10.25 -0.99 -10.56
C ALA A 43 -9.23 -0.97 -9.40
N LEU A 44 -8.67 0.22 -9.11
CA LEU A 44 -7.80 0.42 -7.95
C LEU A 44 -8.54 0.17 -6.63
N TRP A 45 -9.76 0.70 -6.46
CA TRP A 45 -10.54 0.52 -5.24
C TRP A 45 -11.03 -0.91 -5.06
N ASP A 46 -11.48 -1.54 -6.15
CA ASP A 46 -11.85 -2.96 -6.14
C ASP A 46 -10.68 -3.83 -5.67
N TRP A 47 -9.46 -3.52 -6.14
CA TRP A 47 -8.27 -4.22 -5.68
C TRP A 47 -7.97 -3.94 -4.20
N LEU A 48 -7.90 -2.67 -3.77
CA LEU A 48 -7.56 -2.34 -2.39
C LEU A 48 -8.53 -2.94 -1.35
N LEU A 49 -9.82 -2.99 -1.68
CA LEU A 49 -10.86 -3.51 -0.79
C LEU A 49 -11.02 -5.03 -0.88
N GLY A 50 -10.60 -5.66 -1.98
CA GLY A 50 -10.60 -7.11 -2.19
C GLY A 50 -9.44 -7.84 -1.52
N HIS A 51 -8.96 -7.37 -0.37
CA HIS A 51 -7.98 -8.12 0.42
C HIS A 51 -8.69 -9.30 1.12
N PRO A 52 -8.11 -10.52 1.11
CA PRO A 52 -6.72 -10.89 0.75
C PRO A 52 -6.47 -11.28 -0.73
N GLU A 53 -7.48 -11.28 -1.59
CA GLU A 53 -7.40 -11.82 -2.94
C GLU A 53 -6.36 -11.08 -3.80
N GLY A 54 -5.44 -11.84 -4.42
CA GLY A 54 -4.45 -11.26 -5.34
C GLY A 54 -3.38 -10.38 -4.68
N HIS A 55 -3.25 -10.41 -3.36
CA HIS A 55 -2.23 -9.69 -2.61
C HIS A 55 -1.11 -10.63 -2.18
N ARG A 56 0.11 -10.38 -2.66
CA ARG A 56 1.33 -10.98 -2.10
C ARG A 56 2.06 -9.89 -1.32
N PRO A 57 2.26 -10.03 0.00
CA PRO A 57 3.05 -9.08 0.76
C PRO A 57 4.40 -8.93 0.10
N ARG A 58 4.80 -7.69 -0.20
CA ARG A 58 6.19 -7.43 -0.57
C ARG A 58 7.05 -7.79 0.63
N PRO A 59 8.21 -8.45 0.46
CA PRO A 59 9.21 -8.50 1.52
C PRO A 59 9.42 -7.08 2.03
N VAL A 60 9.30 -6.89 3.34
CA VAL A 60 9.62 -5.62 3.98
C VAL A 60 11.12 -5.40 3.86
N GLU A 61 11.53 -4.82 2.74
CA GLU A 61 12.73 -4.03 2.70
C GLU A 61 12.41 -2.80 3.53
N ALA A 62 13.22 -2.53 4.56
CA ALA A 62 13.01 -1.39 5.44
C ALA A 62 12.86 -0.14 4.55
N HIS A 63 11.63 0.32 4.37
CA HIS A 63 11.36 1.54 3.64
C HIS A 63 12.05 2.62 4.46
N ASP A 64 13.13 3.19 3.91
CA ASP A 64 13.85 4.31 4.49
C ASP A 64 12.88 5.47 4.57
N SER A 65 12.14 5.51 5.69
CA SER A 65 11.29 6.62 6.02
C SER A 65 12.26 7.73 6.37
N PRO A 66 12.40 8.79 5.55
CA PRO A 66 13.19 9.93 6.00
C PRO A 66 12.58 10.37 7.33
N ALA A 67 13.43 10.52 8.34
CA ALA A 67 13.05 11.08 9.62
C ALA A 67 12.18 12.33 9.37
N PRO A 68 11.12 12.57 10.18
CA PRO A 68 10.30 13.75 9.97
C PRO A 68 11.23 14.97 9.94
N ALA A 69 11.08 15.82 8.92
CA ALA A 69 11.79 17.08 8.80
C ALA A 69 11.42 18.01 9.97
N ALA A 70 11.94 17.70 11.15
CA ALA A 70 11.96 18.56 12.31
C ALA A 70 13.09 19.57 12.10
N ALA A 71 12.88 20.51 11.18
CA ALA A 71 13.65 21.75 11.05
C ALA A 71 13.01 22.67 9.99
N LEU A 72 11.79 23.16 10.26
CA LEU A 72 11.42 24.51 9.79
C LEU A 72 11.07 25.32 11.05
N VAL A 73 12.11 25.90 11.65
CA VAL A 73 12.06 27.07 12.53
C VAL A 73 13.24 27.95 12.15
#